data_AF-A0AAD7VWC0-F1
#
_entry.id   AF-A0AAD7VWC0-F1
#
_cell.length_a   1.000
_cell.length_b   1.000
_cell.length_c   1.000
_cell.angle_alpha   90.00
_cell.angle_beta   90.00
_cell.angle_gamma   90.00
#
_symmetry.space_group_name_H-M   'P 1'
#
loop_
_entity.id
_entity.type
_entity.pdbx_description
1 polymer ?
#
loop_
_entity_poly.entity_id
_entity_poly.type
_entity_poly.pdbx_seq_one_letter_code
_entity_poly.pdbx_strand_id
1 'polypeptide(L)'
;MCIGDMEKIPDFIDFVLENDIEVSPYLDICYSPSRGYHILLSSDVKNSLVRNTPLARIPKSAVLSASSSLLCNLLPDDQQRSLAGLVLAYLTEKALGNRSPWYRYLDMLPIREESCLRFWGHNEQEWVRDTDAADILRAADEDLLEMYDTVATPFYESQRDVIKAAIGKNISWKDFISKKTFADALSVVAARCFEIDAFIGLGLCPIADLFNHSDHEDVHFETRYEVCEWCGSNDTCEHDAHALREAAGEDEDEVESDAEPPVIEDGDNFDINDICSESDEDDNDDDKDSDTCDIVVHKRIVISQKGLIREQKKEVFNSYGPLSSAQLLVKYGFAIRRNAHDYLSLEREMRALYRENGIPWRRHENADHDMIDGAAHVGRDAHVEEVDGPSGQDEWEDMSEEEESTEHEYDLGRDHDGDSTGHDVEGELKIDMRGRTNVHLWNRLVLYCVLTGGTPSANAYRDVLSVFNSSQSSLSHRLSETARHVIETLRVLLSRRWDRYSDGGIFSTEYDYVISEEVASRGLTDQESKKRNALIVLANEKEMLELAKARCDKALGEI
;
A
#
# COMPACT_ATOMS: atom_id res chain seq x y z
N MET A 1 -31.73 -9.40 6.98
CA MET A 1 -31.68 -7.99 6.53
C MET A 1 -31.62 -7.13 7.77
N CYS A 2 -30.46 -6.55 8.07
CA CYS A 2 -30.30 -5.61 9.18
C CYS A 2 -30.82 -4.25 8.69
N ILE A 3 -32.04 -3.89 9.11
CA ILE A 3 -32.72 -2.66 8.66
C ILE A 3 -31.95 -1.40 9.12
N GLY A 4 -31.28 -1.46 10.28
CA GLY A 4 -30.62 -0.31 10.90
C GLY A 4 -29.41 0.28 10.16
N ASP A 5 -28.71 -0.49 9.33
CA ASP A 5 -27.57 0.04 8.57
C ASP A 5 -28.02 0.76 7.29
N MET A 6 -29.12 0.32 6.66
CA MET A 6 -29.72 1.10 5.56
C MET A 6 -30.32 2.44 6.03
N GLU A 7 -30.68 2.55 7.31
CA GLU A 7 -31.22 3.78 7.91
C GLU A 7 -30.19 4.90 8.04
N LYS A 8 -28.88 4.60 7.95
CA LYS A 8 -27.80 5.59 8.06
C LYS A 8 -27.46 6.30 6.74
N ILE A 9 -27.81 5.69 5.60
CA ILE A 9 -27.51 6.25 4.27
C ILE A 9 -28.09 7.66 4.09
N PRO A 10 -29.36 7.96 4.47
CA PRO A 10 -29.90 9.32 4.36
C PRO A 10 -29.09 10.35 5.13
N ASP A 11 -28.70 10.06 6.38
CA ASP A 11 -27.88 10.96 7.19
C ASP A 11 -26.50 11.18 6.53
N PHE A 12 -25.91 10.14 5.95
CA PHE A 12 -24.66 10.27 5.20
C PHE A 12 -24.82 11.13 3.93
N ILE A 13 -25.93 11.00 3.20
CA ILE A 13 -26.23 11.86 2.04
C ILE A 13 -26.37 13.32 2.48
N ASP A 14 -26.99 13.61 3.62
CA ASP A 14 -27.04 14.98 4.14
C ASP A 14 -25.62 15.51 4.42
N PHE A 15 -24.70 14.69 4.93
CA PHE A 15 -23.29 15.07 5.09
C PHE A 15 -22.59 15.34 3.74
N VAL A 16 -22.84 14.53 2.72
CA VAL A 16 -22.31 14.73 1.35
C VAL A 16 -22.75 16.10 0.82
N LEU A 17 -24.04 16.42 0.95
CA LEU A 17 -24.61 17.69 0.49
C LEU A 17 -24.12 18.90 1.30
N GLU A 18 -23.94 18.76 2.62
CA GLU A 18 -23.46 19.85 3.50
C GLU A 18 -21.98 20.19 3.30
N ASN A 19 -21.19 19.27 2.75
CA ASN A 19 -19.74 19.44 2.51
C ASN A 19 -19.40 19.64 1.03
N ASP A 20 -20.38 19.98 0.20
CA ASP A 20 -20.22 20.23 -1.24
C ASP A 20 -19.51 19.06 -1.98
N ILE A 21 -19.74 17.82 -1.52
CA ILE A 21 -19.20 16.63 -2.18
C ILE A 21 -20.07 16.32 -3.40
N GLU A 22 -19.45 16.34 -4.58
CA GLU A 22 -20.13 15.99 -5.82
C GLU A 22 -20.11 14.48 -6.02
N VAL A 23 -21.29 13.87 -6.20
CA VAL A 23 -21.41 12.43 -6.48
C VAL A 23 -22.23 12.25 -7.74
N SER A 24 -21.70 11.46 -8.68
CA SER A 24 -22.38 11.15 -9.93
C SER A 24 -23.72 10.45 -9.70
N PRO A 25 -24.79 10.82 -10.42
CA PRO A 25 -26.09 10.12 -10.35
C PRO A 25 -26.02 8.67 -10.85
N TYR A 26 -24.86 8.24 -11.34
CA TYR A 26 -24.59 6.88 -11.78
C TYR A 26 -24.16 5.95 -10.64
N LEU A 27 -24.02 6.46 -9.42
CA LEU A 27 -23.64 5.67 -8.25
C LEU A 27 -24.82 5.49 -7.29
N ASP A 28 -24.98 4.26 -6.79
CA ASP A 28 -25.88 3.93 -5.70
C ASP A 28 -25.09 3.41 -4.50
N ILE A 29 -25.19 4.10 -3.36
CA ILE A 29 -24.65 3.63 -2.09
C ILE A 29 -25.57 2.52 -1.55
N CYS A 30 -25.00 1.35 -1.34
CA CYS A 30 -25.70 0.16 -0.88
C CYS A 30 -25.06 -0.40 0.38
N TYR A 31 -25.81 -1.19 1.14
CA TYR A 31 -25.29 -1.93 2.29
C TYR A 31 -25.59 -3.42 2.15
N SER A 32 -24.60 -4.26 2.42
CA SER A 32 -24.81 -5.69 2.60
C SER A 32 -24.09 -6.20 3.85
N PRO A 33 -24.66 -7.16 4.60
CA PRO A 33 -23.99 -7.70 5.79
C PRO A 33 -22.61 -8.32 5.52
N SER A 34 -22.37 -8.79 4.29
CA SER A 34 -21.11 -9.45 3.91
C SER A 34 -20.05 -8.48 3.37
N ARG A 35 -20.44 -7.30 2.87
CA ARG A 35 -19.51 -6.35 2.22
C ARG A 35 -19.51 -4.97 2.89
N GLY A 36 -20.36 -4.75 3.90
CA GLY A 36 -20.59 -3.43 4.45
C GLY A 36 -21.23 -2.49 3.43
N TYR A 37 -20.94 -1.21 3.58
CA TYR A 37 -21.31 -0.19 2.61
C TYR A 37 -20.43 -0.31 1.36
N HIS A 38 -21.05 -0.23 0.19
CA HIS A 38 -20.38 -0.42 -1.09
C HIS A 38 -21.11 0.33 -2.21
N ILE A 39 -20.43 0.56 -3.32
CA ILE A 39 -20.94 1.33 -4.45
C ILE A 39 -21.37 0.42 -5.60
N LEU A 40 -22.61 0.58 -6.05
CA LEU A 40 -23.14 -0.07 -7.25
C LEU A 40 -23.40 0.97 -8.35
N LEU A 41 -23.30 0.57 -9.61
CA LEU A 41 -23.79 1.37 -10.73
C LEU A 41 -25.31 1.43 -10.71
N SER A 42 -25.82 2.64 -10.90
CA SER A 42 -27.24 2.91 -11.02
C SER A 42 -27.87 2.19 -12.20
N SER A 43 -29.12 1.78 -12.04
CA SER A 43 -29.93 1.24 -13.14
C SER A 43 -30.19 2.27 -14.25
N ASP A 44 -29.96 3.56 -13.96
CA ASP A 44 -30.18 4.66 -14.90
C ASP A 44 -29.01 4.88 -15.86
N VAL A 45 -27.88 4.20 -15.66
CA VAL A 45 -26.73 4.30 -16.57
C VAL A 45 -27.04 3.57 -17.89
N LYS A 46 -27.21 4.35 -18.96
CA LYS A 46 -27.60 3.83 -20.30
C LYS A 46 -26.43 3.59 -21.23
N ASN A 47 -25.35 4.35 -21.04
CA ASN A 47 -24.18 4.37 -21.90
C ASN A 47 -22.96 3.87 -21.13
N SER A 48 -21.97 3.32 -21.84
CA SER A 48 -20.69 2.98 -21.21
C SER A 48 -20.02 4.24 -20.66
N LEU A 49 -19.38 4.10 -19.50
CA LEU A 49 -18.58 5.16 -18.91
C LEU A 49 -17.17 5.09 -19.52
N VAL A 50 -16.66 6.23 -19.97
CA VAL A 50 -15.34 6.33 -20.60
C VAL A 50 -14.27 6.59 -19.54
N ARG A 51 -13.01 6.27 -19.86
CA ARG A 51 -11.87 6.57 -18.99
C ARG A 51 -11.85 8.07 -18.64
N ASN A 52 -11.42 8.39 -17.43
CA ASN A 52 -11.34 9.73 -16.84
C ASN A 52 -12.71 10.42 -16.65
N THR A 53 -13.83 9.68 -16.68
CA THR A 53 -15.12 10.24 -16.27
C THR A 53 -15.11 10.42 -14.74
N PRO A 54 -15.27 11.63 -14.18
CA PRO A 54 -15.38 11.81 -12.75
C PRO A 54 -16.71 11.24 -12.23
N LEU A 55 -16.62 10.44 -11.18
CA LEU A 55 -17.75 9.80 -10.51
C LEU A 55 -18.00 10.37 -9.11
N ALA A 56 -16.96 10.89 -8.46
CA ALA A 56 -17.10 11.74 -7.29
C ALA A 56 -15.98 12.78 -7.27
N ARG A 57 -16.28 13.98 -6.75
CA ARG A 57 -15.29 15.02 -6.40
C ARG A 57 -15.50 15.41 -4.95
N ILE A 58 -14.49 15.20 -4.12
CA ILE A 58 -14.54 15.38 -2.68
C ILE A 58 -13.62 16.54 -2.31
N PRO A 59 -14.15 17.71 -1.88
CA PRO A 59 -13.30 18.79 -1.38
C PRO A 59 -12.37 18.29 -0.27
N LYS A 60 -11.07 18.63 -0.33
CA LYS A 60 -10.11 18.20 0.69
C LYS A 60 -10.49 18.67 2.10
N SER A 61 -11.25 19.76 2.22
CA SER A 61 -11.85 20.23 3.47
C SER A 61 -12.86 19.26 4.12
N ALA A 62 -13.46 18.35 3.34
CA ALA A 62 -14.37 17.33 3.82
C ALA A 62 -13.65 16.09 4.38
N VAL A 63 -12.36 15.94 4.08
CA VAL A 63 -11.54 14.80 4.50
C VAL A 63 -11.22 14.92 5.99
N LEU A 64 -11.36 13.81 6.72
CA LEU A 64 -10.90 13.74 8.10
C LEU A 64 -9.42 13.36 8.12
N SER A 65 -8.56 14.28 8.56
CA SER A 65 -7.15 14.06 8.81
C SER A 65 -6.80 14.50 10.24
N ALA A 66 -5.58 14.24 10.69
CA ALA A 66 -5.15 14.82 11.97
C ALA A 66 -5.10 16.35 11.92
N SER A 67 -4.72 16.93 10.77
CA SER A 67 -4.67 18.38 10.54
C SER A 67 -6.06 19.05 10.41
N SER A 68 -7.10 18.33 9.99
CA SER A 68 -8.48 18.87 9.95
C SER A 68 -9.26 18.64 11.26
N SER A 69 -8.86 17.64 12.06
CA SER A 69 -9.55 17.29 13.30
C SER A 69 -9.35 18.28 14.46
N LEU A 70 -10.07 18.05 15.56
CA LEU A 70 -9.84 18.75 16.84
C LEU A 70 -8.37 18.68 17.32
N LEU A 71 -7.59 17.70 16.86
CA LEU A 71 -6.22 17.45 17.31
C LEU A 71 -5.15 18.23 16.55
N CYS A 72 -5.52 19.03 15.54
CA CYS A 72 -4.57 19.69 14.63
C CYS A 72 -3.47 20.48 15.34
N ASN A 73 -3.79 21.15 16.45
CA ASN A 73 -2.82 21.92 17.24
C ASN A 73 -2.26 21.17 18.47
N LEU A 74 -2.63 19.90 18.66
CA LEU A 74 -2.24 19.08 19.81
C LEU A 74 -1.24 17.99 19.44
N LEU A 75 -1.23 17.56 18.18
CA LEU A 75 -0.28 16.60 17.65
C LEU A 75 0.98 17.32 17.13
N PRO A 76 2.18 16.79 17.43
CA PRO A 76 3.41 17.21 16.77
C PRO A 76 3.32 17.08 15.24
N ASP A 77 4.06 17.91 14.50
CA ASP A 77 3.99 17.97 13.03
C ASP A 77 4.35 16.62 12.37
N ASP A 78 5.30 15.87 12.93
CA ASP A 78 5.67 14.52 12.46
C ASP A 78 4.54 13.51 12.65
N GLN A 79 3.62 13.76 13.59
CA GLN A 79 2.46 12.90 13.84
C GLN A 79 1.20 13.37 13.12
N GLN A 80 1.13 14.61 12.63
CA GLN A 80 -0.05 15.09 11.90
C GLN A 80 -0.25 14.40 10.56
N ARG A 81 0.81 13.84 9.97
CA ARG A 81 0.73 13.09 8.70
C ARG A 81 0.82 11.57 8.90
N SER A 82 1.07 11.11 10.14
CA SER A 82 1.27 9.69 10.43
C SER A 82 -0.05 8.94 10.60
N LEU A 83 -0.01 7.62 10.34
CA LEU A 83 -1.14 6.73 10.59
C LEU A 83 -1.59 6.77 12.06
N ALA A 84 -0.64 6.91 12.99
CA ALA A 84 -0.92 7.01 14.42
C ALA A 84 -1.72 8.27 14.76
N GLY A 85 -1.33 9.41 14.19
CA GLY A 85 -2.05 10.67 14.36
C GLY A 85 -3.47 10.60 13.80
N LEU A 86 -3.64 10.00 12.61
CA LEU A 86 -4.96 9.79 12.02
C LEU A 86 -5.85 8.89 12.90
N VAL A 87 -5.30 7.83 13.51
CA VAL A 87 -6.06 6.98 14.44
C VAL A 87 -6.51 7.76 15.68
N LEU A 88 -5.65 8.61 16.24
CA LEU A 88 -5.99 9.47 17.38
C LEU A 88 -7.08 10.49 17.02
N ALA A 89 -6.98 11.08 15.82
CA ALA A 89 -7.98 12.00 15.28
C ALA A 89 -9.33 11.31 15.12
N TYR A 90 -9.36 10.15 14.43
CA TYR A 90 -10.55 9.33 14.25
C TYR A 90 -11.20 8.93 15.58
N LEU A 91 -10.41 8.45 16.56
CA LEU A 91 -10.94 8.10 17.89
C LEU A 91 -11.58 9.27 18.60
N THR A 92 -10.94 10.43 18.55
CA THR A 92 -11.42 11.65 19.22
C THR A 92 -12.70 12.14 18.56
N GLU A 93 -12.72 12.26 17.23
CA GLU A 93 -13.90 12.68 16.47
C GLU A 93 -15.08 11.71 16.65
N LYS A 94 -14.83 10.39 16.63
CA LYS A 94 -15.86 9.38 16.89
C LYS A 94 -16.42 9.49 18.31
N ALA A 95 -15.58 9.83 19.29
CA ALA A 95 -15.98 10.05 20.68
C ALA A 95 -16.78 11.34 20.91
N LEU A 96 -16.65 12.35 20.02
CA LEU A 96 -17.45 13.58 20.10
C LEU A 96 -18.93 13.35 19.76
N GLY A 97 -19.24 12.29 19.01
CA GLY A 97 -20.59 11.99 18.52
C GLY A 97 -21.09 13.12 17.62
N ASN A 98 -22.35 13.54 17.79
CA ASN A 98 -22.98 14.60 17.00
C ASN A 98 -22.32 16.00 17.08
N ARG A 99 -21.30 16.17 17.90
CA ARG A 99 -20.48 17.40 17.95
C ARG A 99 -19.33 17.38 16.94
N SER A 100 -18.97 16.21 16.41
CA SER A 100 -18.00 16.09 15.33
C SER A 100 -18.65 16.55 14.01
N PRO A 101 -17.96 17.36 13.20
CA PRO A 101 -18.38 17.66 11.83
C PRO A 101 -18.55 16.39 10.98
N TRP A 102 -17.77 15.36 11.26
CA TRP A 102 -17.77 14.08 10.55
C TRP A 102 -18.72 13.04 11.14
N TYR A 103 -19.55 13.38 12.13
CA TYR A 103 -20.37 12.40 12.85
C TYR A 103 -21.16 11.45 11.94
N ARG A 104 -21.86 11.99 10.93
CA ARG A 104 -22.71 11.20 10.03
C ARG A 104 -21.90 10.27 9.12
N TYR A 105 -20.70 10.69 8.73
CA TYR A 105 -19.74 9.83 8.02
C TYR A 105 -19.17 8.75 8.95
N LEU A 106 -18.66 9.12 10.13
CA LEU A 106 -18.06 8.19 11.09
C LEU A 106 -19.04 7.16 11.66
N ASP A 107 -20.35 7.47 11.69
CA ASP A 107 -21.39 6.53 12.09
C ASP A 107 -21.65 5.44 11.04
N MET A 108 -21.29 5.66 9.77
CA MET A 108 -21.31 4.62 8.73
C MET A 108 -20.17 3.62 8.94
N LEU A 109 -19.05 4.06 9.51
CA LEU A 109 -17.88 3.22 9.69
C LEU A 109 -18.08 2.18 10.79
N PRO A 110 -17.60 0.94 10.59
CA PRO A 110 -17.73 -0.10 11.60
C PRO A 110 -16.95 0.26 12.86
N ILE A 111 -17.20 -0.48 13.95
CA ILE A 111 -16.42 -0.32 15.18
C ILE A 111 -14.99 -0.81 14.97
N ARG A 112 -14.84 -1.87 14.16
CA ARG A 112 -13.59 -2.48 13.71
C ARG A 112 -13.82 -3.28 12.44
N GLU A 113 -12.74 -3.61 11.74
CA GLU A 113 -12.77 -4.55 10.62
C GLU A 113 -12.86 -6.00 11.09
N GLU A 114 -14.04 -6.45 11.54
CA GLU A 114 -14.26 -7.76 12.17
C GLU A 114 -13.79 -8.94 11.29
N SER A 115 -13.80 -8.78 9.97
CA SER A 115 -13.33 -9.80 9.02
C SER A 115 -11.82 -9.95 8.98
N CYS A 116 -11.03 -8.97 9.43
CA CYS A 116 -9.57 -9.04 9.43
C CYS A 116 -9.04 -10.20 10.27
N LEU A 117 -7.97 -10.84 9.79
CA LEU A 117 -7.35 -11.99 10.44
C LEU A 117 -7.04 -11.76 11.93
N ARG A 118 -6.64 -10.53 12.29
CA ARG A 118 -6.38 -10.08 13.66
C ARG A 118 -7.52 -10.41 14.64
N PHE A 119 -8.77 -10.33 14.20
CA PHE A 119 -9.94 -10.51 15.07
C PHE A 119 -10.53 -11.91 15.02
N TRP A 120 -9.93 -12.82 14.25
CA TRP A 120 -10.34 -14.22 14.22
C TRP A 120 -10.08 -14.90 15.56
N GLY A 121 -10.86 -15.95 15.88
CA GLY A 121 -10.59 -16.75 17.06
C GLY A 121 -9.24 -17.47 16.96
N HIS A 122 -8.61 -17.79 18.10
CA HIS A 122 -7.31 -18.48 18.09
C HIS A 122 -7.30 -19.79 17.27
N ASN A 123 -8.39 -20.56 17.31
CA ASN A 123 -8.52 -21.78 16.52
C ASN A 123 -8.69 -21.53 15.01
N GLU A 124 -9.11 -20.32 14.61
CA GLU A 124 -9.29 -19.92 13.22
C GLU A 124 -8.00 -19.31 12.66
N GLN A 125 -7.26 -18.54 13.45
CA GLN A 125 -5.91 -18.06 13.07
C GLN A 125 -4.93 -19.21 12.87
N GLU A 126 -5.15 -20.32 13.55
CA GLU A 126 -4.46 -21.59 13.31
C GLU A 126 -4.54 -22.04 11.84
N TRP A 127 -5.64 -21.69 11.17
CA TRP A 127 -5.87 -21.57 9.72
C TRP A 127 -4.62 -21.35 8.88
N VAL A 128 -3.89 -20.32 9.28
CA VAL A 128 -2.88 -19.65 8.45
C VAL A 128 -1.52 -19.64 9.13
N ARG A 129 -1.35 -20.36 10.25
CA ARG A 129 -0.13 -20.36 11.08
C ARG A 129 1.14 -20.50 10.25
N ASP A 130 1.09 -21.35 9.23
CA ASP A 130 2.24 -21.74 8.42
C ASP A 130 2.33 -20.97 7.09
N THR A 131 1.52 -19.92 6.90
CA THR A 131 1.53 -19.03 5.72
C THR A 131 2.22 -17.70 6.00
N ASP A 132 2.43 -16.89 4.96
CA ASP A 132 2.92 -15.51 5.10
C ASP A 132 1.91 -14.61 5.81
N ALA A 133 0.61 -14.91 5.77
CA ALA A 133 -0.39 -14.12 6.48
C ALA A 133 -0.16 -14.14 8.00
N ALA A 134 0.31 -15.27 8.56
CA ALA A 134 0.68 -15.33 9.98
C ALA A 134 1.98 -14.58 10.29
N ASP A 135 2.91 -14.49 9.33
CA ASP A 135 4.16 -13.76 9.49
C ASP A 135 3.88 -12.24 9.45
N ILE A 136 3.04 -11.79 8.50
CA ILE A 136 2.55 -10.41 8.37
C ILE A 136 1.72 -10.00 9.58
N LEU A 137 0.83 -10.86 10.09
CA LEU A 137 0.03 -10.54 11.28
C LEU A 137 0.91 -10.26 12.50
N ARG A 138 1.99 -11.03 12.69
CA ARG A 138 2.91 -10.83 13.83
C ARG A 138 3.66 -9.52 13.72
N ALA A 139 4.15 -9.17 12.52
CA ALA A 139 4.77 -7.86 12.29
C ALA A 139 3.77 -6.73 12.59
N ALA A 140 2.54 -6.81 12.06
CA ALA A 140 1.50 -5.82 12.33
C ALA A 140 1.11 -5.73 13.82
N ASP A 141 1.22 -6.82 14.60
CA ASP A 141 1.03 -6.81 16.06
C ASP A 141 2.15 -6.06 16.80
N GLU A 142 3.38 -6.20 16.33
CA GLU A 142 4.56 -5.49 16.84
C GLU A 142 4.47 -4.00 16.50
N ASP A 143 4.15 -3.63 15.27
CA ASP A 143 3.98 -2.24 14.84
C ASP A 143 2.86 -1.54 15.62
N LEU A 144 1.74 -2.24 15.85
CA LEU A 144 0.63 -1.73 16.65
C LEU A 144 1.05 -1.46 18.10
N LEU A 145 1.85 -2.37 18.68
CA LEU A 145 2.39 -2.20 20.03
C LEU A 145 3.29 -0.97 20.09
N GLU A 146 4.21 -0.86 19.15
CA GLU A 146 5.13 0.27 19.06
C GLU A 146 4.39 1.59 18.90
N MET A 147 3.46 1.69 17.94
CA MET A 147 2.64 2.87 17.71
C MET A 147 1.85 3.28 18.96
N TYR A 148 1.27 2.30 19.66
CA TYR A 148 0.49 2.57 20.87
C TYR A 148 1.38 3.02 22.05
N ASP A 149 2.54 2.41 22.24
CA ASP A 149 3.43 2.69 23.35
C ASP A 149 4.25 3.98 23.13
N THR A 150 4.64 4.28 21.89
CA THR A 150 5.52 5.42 21.54
C THR A 150 4.77 6.69 21.15
N VAL A 151 3.57 6.57 20.56
CA VAL A 151 2.78 7.73 20.10
C VAL A 151 1.52 7.91 20.94
N ALA A 152 0.64 6.90 20.96
CA ALA A 152 -0.69 7.07 21.56
C ALA A 152 -0.63 7.29 23.08
N THR A 153 0.17 6.48 23.80
CA THR A 153 0.29 6.58 25.26
C THR A 153 0.85 7.94 25.70
N PRO A 154 1.99 8.43 25.17
CA PRO A 154 2.51 9.76 25.50
C PRO A 154 1.53 10.90 25.14
N PHE A 155 0.82 10.77 24.02
CA PHE A 155 -0.23 11.73 23.65
C PHE A 155 -1.37 11.78 24.67
N TYR A 156 -1.91 10.63 25.08
CA TYR A 156 -2.98 10.57 26.09
C TYR A 156 -2.55 11.11 27.45
N GLU A 157 -1.29 10.93 27.83
CA GLU A 157 -0.75 11.45 29.09
C GLU A 157 -0.59 12.97 29.06
N SER A 158 -0.03 13.51 27.97
CA SER A 158 0.21 14.95 27.80
C SER A 158 -1.07 15.76 27.58
N GLN A 159 -2.02 15.24 26.80
CA GLN A 159 -3.25 15.95 26.43
C GLN A 159 -4.49 15.52 27.24
N ARG A 160 -4.28 14.79 28.34
CA ARG A 160 -5.34 14.16 29.14
C ARG A 160 -6.52 15.06 29.46
N ASP A 161 -6.27 16.25 30.00
CA ASP A 161 -7.33 17.13 30.49
C ASP A 161 -8.14 17.72 29.33
N VAL A 162 -7.47 18.05 28.23
CA VAL A 162 -8.09 18.58 27.01
C VAL A 162 -8.99 17.52 26.37
N ILE A 163 -8.46 16.32 26.11
CA ILE A 163 -9.23 15.24 25.48
C ILE A 163 -10.38 14.78 26.37
N LYS A 164 -10.15 14.63 27.68
CA LYS A 164 -11.20 14.23 28.62
C LYS A 164 -12.31 15.27 28.73
N ALA A 165 -11.99 16.56 28.65
CA ALA A 165 -12.98 17.62 28.57
C ALA A 165 -13.75 17.56 27.23
N ALA A 166 -13.06 17.30 26.12
CA ALA A 166 -13.65 17.20 24.80
C ALA A 166 -14.63 16.04 24.68
N ILE A 167 -14.22 14.80 24.98
CA ILE A 167 -15.08 13.59 24.86
C ILE A 167 -16.22 13.55 25.89
N GLY A 168 -16.12 14.34 26.96
CA GLY A 168 -17.15 14.45 27.99
C GLY A 168 -17.23 13.25 28.94
N LYS A 169 -18.28 13.21 29.76
CA LYS A 169 -18.42 12.23 30.86
C LYS A 169 -19.07 10.90 30.47
N ASN A 170 -19.62 10.81 29.26
CA ASN A 170 -20.34 9.61 28.79
C ASN A 170 -19.39 8.49 28.38
N ILE A 171 -18.11 8.81 28.14
CA ILE A 171 -17.09 7.85 27.73
C ILE A 171 -16.13 7.64 28.90
N SER A 172 -15.90 6.37 29.23
CA SER A 172 -14.93 5.96 30.24
C SER A 172 -13.51 6.23 29.73
N TRP A 173 -12.77 7.09 30.43
CA TRP A 173 -11.37 7.40 30.07
C TRP A 173 -10.51 6.15 29.94
N LYS A 174 -10.71 5.17 30.83
CA LYS A 174 -9.94 3.90 30.82
C LYS A 174 -10.21 3.09 29.55
N ASP A 175 -11.44 3.10 29.07
CA ASP A 175 -11.81 2.34 27.87
C ASP A 175 -11.38 3.09 26.61
N PHE A 176 -11.49 4.42 26.60
CA PHE A 176 -11.03 5.28 25.50
C PHE A 176 -9.53 5.11 25.20
N ILE A 177 -8.68 5.18 26.23
CA ILE A 177 -7.23 5.03 26.06
C ILE A 177 -6.78 3.59 25.91
N SER A 178 -7.68 2.60 25.90
CA SER A 178 -7.24 1.20 25.94
C SER A 178 -6.60 0.78 24.62
N LYS A 179 -5.55 -0.05 24.70
CA LYS A 179 -4.93 -0.68 23.51
C LYS A 179 -5.95 -1.37 22.60
N LYS A 180 -7.00 -1.97 23.17
CA LYS A 180 -8.07 -2.61 22.41
C LYS A 180 -8.82 -1.58 21.55
N THR A 181 -9.22 -0.45 22.15
CA THR A 181 -9.91 0.63 21.43
C THR A 181 -9.03 1.21 20.33
N PHE A 182 -7.73 1.40 20.60
CA PHE A 182 -6.77 1.83 19.59
C PHE A 182 -6.63 0.81 18.45
N ALA A 183 -6.52 -0.49 18.76
CA ALA A 183 -6.44 -1.54 17.75
C ALA A 183 -7.70 -1.67 16.89
N ASP A 184 -8.87 -1.56 17.51
CA ASP A 184 -10.16 -1.56 16.81
C ASP A 184 -10.23 -0.36 15.84
N ALA A 185 -9.81 0.83 16.27
CA ALA A 185 -9.74 2.02 15.42
C ALA A 185 -8.69 1.94 14.31
N LEU A 186 -7.48 1.49 14.63
CA LEU A 186 -6.40 1.28 13.65
C LEU A 186 -6.85 0.37 12.52
N SER A 187 -7.63 -0.68 12.82
CA SER A 187 -8.16 -1.56 11.77
C SER A 187 -9.08 -0.84 10.78
N VAL A 188 -9.91 0.10 11.28
CA VAL A 188 -10.82 0.88 10.43
C VAL A 188 -10.05 1.89 9.59
N VAL A 189 -9.12 2.59 10.21
CA VAL A 189 -8.32 3.66 9.57
C VAL A 189 -7.40 3.07 8.51
N ALA A 190 -6.61 2.05 8.86
CA ALA A 190 -5.66 1.42 7.92
C ALA A 190 -6.36 0.76 6.72
N ALA A 191 -7.65 0.43 6.84
CA ALA A 191 -8.43 -0.13 5.74
C ALA A 191 -9.08 0.93 4.84
N ARG A 192 -9.03 2.23 5.18
CA ARG A 192 -9.79 3.30 4.51
C ARG A 192 -9.04 4.61 4.29
N CYS A 193 -7.87 4.77 4.88
CA CYS A 193 -7.09 5.99 4.69
C CYS A 193 -6.48 6.04 3.29
N PHE A 194 -6.40 7.26 2.75
CA PHE A 194 -5.73 7.61 1.51
C PHE A 194 -4.63 8.61 1.81
N GLU A 195 -3.60 8.62 0.97
CA GLU A 195 -2.67 9.74 0.88
C GLU A 195 -3.36 10.86 0.10
N ILE A 196 -3.54 12.01 0.74
CA ILE A 196 -4.37 13.10 0.22
C ILE A 196 -3.51 14.10 -0.56
N ASP A 197 -2.44 14.59 0.06
CA ASP A 197 -1.41 15.44 -0.55
C ASP A 197 -0.23 15.58 0.45
N ALA A 198 0.82 16.31 0.04
CA ALA A 198 2.00 16.54 0.86
C ALA A 198 1.73 17.38 2.13
N PHE A 199 0.65 18.17 2.17
CA PHE A 199 0.30 19.01 3.32
C PHE A 199 -0.55 18.24 4.36
N ILE A 200 -1.65 17.63 3.93
CA ILE A 200 -2.62 16.88 4.72
C ILE A 200 -2.04 15.52 5.13
N GLY A 201 -1.26 14.87 4.26
CA GLY A 201 -0.79 13.50 4.46
C GLY A 201 -1.93 12.49 4.41
N LEU A 202 -2.05 11.65 5.44
CA LEU A 202 -3.09 10.62 5.51
C LEU A 202 -4.45 11.16 5.97
N GLY A 203 -5.50 10.76 5.26
CA GLY A 203 -6.88 11.13 5.58
C GLY A 203 -7.92 10.06 5.27
N LEU A 204 -9.04 10.12 5.98
CA LEU A 204 -10.25 9.35 5.66
C LEU A 204 -11.11 10.17 4.71
N CYS A 205 -11.14 9.75 3.44
CA CYS A 205 -11.86 10.43 2.37
C CYS A 205 -13.27 9.84 2.21
N PRO A 206 -14.34 10.57 2.61
CA PRO A 206 -15.71 10.10 2.44
C PRO A 206 -16.01 9.77 0.97
N ILE A 207 -16.93 8.82 0.71
CA ILE A 207 -17.27 8.29 -0.63
C ILE A 207 -16.16 7.44 -1.25
N ALA A 208 -14.93 7.92 -1.28
CA ALA A 208 -13.78 7.18 -1.82
C ALA A 208 -13.57 5.83 -1.11
N ASP A 209 -13.71 5.82 0.22
CA ASP A 209 -13.55 4.65 1.07
C ASP A 209 -14.72 3.64 1.02
N LEU A 210 -15.76 3.91 0.22
CA LEU A 210 -16.89 3.01 0.00
C LEU A 210 -16.67 2.09 -1.22
N PHE A 211 -15.67 2.35 -2.05
CA PHE A 211 -15.35 1.50 -3.19
C PHE A 211 -14.51 0.31 -2.73
N ASN A 212 -15.04 -0.90 -2.90
CA ASN A 212 -14.34 -2.13 -2.54
C ASN A 212 -13.17 -2.41 -3.49
N HIS A 213 -12.23 -3.27 -3.06
CA HIS A 213 -11.06 -3.65 -3.85
C HIS A 213 -11.31 -4.76 -4.87
N SER A 214 -10.70 -4.61 -6.04
CA SER A 214 -10.37 -5.69 -6.96
C SER A 214 -8.94 -5.54 -7.47
N ASP A 215 -8.32 -6.65 -7.86
CA ASP A 215 -7.10 -6.70 -8.69
C ASP A 215 -7.30 -6.11 -10.11
N HIS A 216 -8.54 -5.84 -10.50
CA HIS A 216 -8.94 -5.20 -11.74
C HIS A 216 -9.87 -4.03 -11.41
N GLU A 217 -9.28 -2.88 -11.09
CA GLU A 217 -10.04 -1.69 -10.72
C GLU A 217 -10.87 -1.14 -11.90
N ASP A 218 -12.09 -0.73 -11.59
CA ASP A 218 -12.99 0.00 -12.49
C ASP A 218 -12.77 1.52 -12.36
N VAL A 219 -12.45 1.97 -11.15
CA VAL A 219 -12.21 3.37 -10.78
C VAL A 219 -10.87 3.54 -10.08
N HIS A 220 -10.35 4.76 -10.08
CA HIS A 220 -9.12 5.13 -9.41
C HIS A 220 -9.31 6.41 -8.60
N PHE A 221 -8.55 6.53 -7.51
CA PHE A 221 -8.49 7.73 -6.68
C PHE A 221 -7.40 8.65 -7.22
N GLU A 222 -7.75 9.89 -7.52
CA GLU A 222 -6.84 10.91 -8.02
C GLU A 222 -6.91 12.16 -7.12
N THR A 223 -5.77 12.78 -6.88
CA THR A 223 -5.66 14.00 -6.08
C THR A 223 -4.45 14.78 -6.54
N ARG A 224 -4.49 16.11 -6.41
CA ARG A 224 -3.29 16.93 -6.61
C ARG A 224 -2.42 16.83 -5.37
N TYR A 225 -1.38 16.02 -5.46
CA TYR A 225 -0.50 15.69 -4.34
C TYR A 225 0.57 16.77 -4.08
N GLU A 226 1.15 17.32 -5.16
CA GLU A 226 2.23 18.30 -5.10
C GLU A 226 1.70 19.69 -4.69
N VAL A 227 1.65 19.90 -3.38
CA VAL A 227 1.35 21.19 -2.75
C VAL A 227 2.43 21.51 -1.73
N CYS A 228 2.53 22.77 -1.32
CA CYS A 228 3.48 23.15 -0.28
C CYS A 228 3.20 22.38 1.03
N GLU A 229 4.18 21.62 1.52
CA GLU A 229 4.09 20.82 2.75
C GLU A 229 3.73 21.64 4.00
N TRP A 230 3.95 22.96 3.98
CA TRP A 230 3.75 23.83 5.14
C TRP A 230 2.41 24.56 5.16
N CYS A 231 1.85 24.89 3.99
CA CYS A 231 0.62 25.68 3.90
C CYS A 231 -0.44 25.11 2.96
N GLY A 232 -0.16 24.01 2.25
CA GLY A 232 -1.08 23.41 1.28
C GLY A 232 -1.34 24.29 0.06
N SER A 233 -0.52 25.33 -0.15
CA SER A 233 -0.66 26.18 -1.33
C SER A 233 -0.27 25.40 -2.58
N ASN A 234 -1.09 25.57 -3.59
CA ASN A 234 -0.96 24.95 -4.89
C ASN A 234 -0.05 25.74 -5.84
N ASP A 235 0.11 27.02 -5.53
CA ASP A 235 0.93 27.97 -6.26
C ASP A 235 2.21 28.25 -5.46
N THR A 236 3.18 28.90 -6.12
CA THR A 236 4.40 29.34 -5.46
C THR A 236 4.08 30.21 -4.24
N CYS A 237 4.57 29.81 -3.08
CA CYS A 237 4.36 30.50 -1.82
C CYS A 237 5.69 30.98 -1.21
N GLU A 238 5.62 31.71 -0.10
CA GLU A 238 6.82 32.21 0.59
C GLU A 238 7.73 31.07 1.08
N HIS A 239 7.17 29.88 1.37
CA HIS A 239 7.95 28.71 1.78
C HIS A 239 8.80 28.14 0.64
N ASP A 240 8.31 28.18 -0.61
CA ASP A 240 9.09 27.72 -1.75
C ASP A 240 10.28 28.66 -2.00
N ALA A 241 10.05 29.97 -1.85
CA ALA A 241 11.12 30.97 -1.92
C ALA A 241 12.15 30.81 -0.79
N HIS A 242 11.71 30.46 0.42
CA HIS A 242 12.60 30.18 1.55
C HIS A 242 13.44 28.92 1.33
N ALA A 243 12.82 27.82 0.92
CA ALA A 243 13.50 26.56 0.59
C ALA A 243 14.56 26.75 -0.52
N LEU A 244 14.27 27.59 -1.53
CA LEU A 244 15.23 27.92 -2.58
C LEU A 244 16.41 28.76 -2.07
N ARG A 245 16.19 29.69 -1.14
CA ARG A 245 17.28 30.48 -0.51
C ARG A 245 18.16 29.62 0.38
N GLU A 246 17.55 28.73 1.17
CA GLU A 246 18.30 27.75 1.97
C GLU A 246 19.14 26.83 1.08
N ALA A 247 18.55 26.32 -0.02
CA ALA A 247 19.26 25.47 -0.98
C ALA A 247 20.40 26.23 -1.71
N ALA A 248 20.24 27.54 -1.91
CA ALA A 248 21.27 28.41 -2.48
C ALA A 248 22.38 28.79 -1.48
N GLY A 249 22.23 28.45 -0.20
CA GLY A 249 23.20 28.76 0.85
C GLY A 249 23.28 30.26 1.16
N GLU A 250 22.18 31.00 0.97
CA GLU A 250 22.09 32.41 1.36
C GLU A 250 21.80 32.47 2.87
N ASP A 251 22.83 32.77 3.67
CA ASP A 251 22.71 32.93 5.13
C ASP A 251 21.72 34.07 5.47
N GLU A 252 20.79 33.82 6.41
CA GLU A 252 19.80 34.81 6.90
C GLU A 252 20.43 35.98 7.71
N ASP A 253 21.76 36.02 7.82
CA ASP A 253 22.52 36.93 8.69
C ASP A 253 23.20 38.12 7.96
N GLU A 254 22.60 38.65 6.89
CA GLU A 254 22.90 40.01 6.41
C GLU A 254 21.64 40.90 6.33
N VAL A 255 20.96 41.05 7.46
CA VAL A 255 20.15 42.25 7.71
C VAL A 255 20.62 42.92 9.01
N GLU A 256 21.88 43.36 9.04
CA GLU A 256 22.27 44.39 10.01
C GLU A 256 21.63 45.73 9.58
N SER A 257 20.79 46.23 10.49
CA SER A 257 20.32 47.60 10.54
C SER A 257 21.49 48.60 10.49
N ASP A 258 21.54 49.43 9.45
CA ASP A 258 21.84 50.88 9.50
C ASP A 258 22.24 51.39 8.10
N ALA A 259 21.27 51.57 7.21
CA ALA A 259 21.44 52.42 6.04
C ALA A 259 20.25 53.38 5.95
N GLU A 260 20.54 54.67 6.02
CA GLU A 260 19.57 55.74 5.80
C GLU A 260 18.81 55.52 4.48
N PRO A 261 17.52 55.89 4.41
CA PRO A 261 16.73 55.68 3.20
C PRO A 261 17.36 56.45 2.03
N PRO A 262 17.60 55.81 0.87
CA PRO A 262 18.07 56.53 -0.30
C PRO A 262 17.00 57.52 -0.72
N VAL A 263 17.44 58.76 -0.91
CA VAL A 263 16.64 59.83 -1.53
C VAL A 263 16.25 59.34 -2.92
N ILE A 264 14.94 59.17 -3.13
CA ILE A 264 14.37 58.92 -4.45
C ILE A 264 14.55 60.22 -5.25
N GLU A 265 15.55 60.26 -6.14
CA GLU A 265 15.55 61.20 -7.26
C GLU A 265 14.68 60.60 -8.37
N ASP A 266 13.68 61.40 -8.76
CA ASP A 266 12.74 61.12 -9.85
C ASP A 266 13.45 60.63 -11.12
N GLY A 267 13.09 59.45 -11.60
CA GLY A 267 13.47 59.00 -12.94
C GLY A 267 13.37 57.49 -13.15
N ASP A 268 12.21 57.10 -13.69
CA ASP A 268 11.90 55.84 -14.39
C ASP A 268 11.17 54.76 -13.57
N ASN A 269 9.85 54.70 -13.80
CA ASN A 269 8.93 53.63 -13.42
C ASN A 269 9.43 52.28 -13.97
N PHE A 270 9.83 51.36 -13.08
CA PHE A 270 9.69 49.93 -13.33
C PHE A 270 8.42 49.46 -12.61
N ASP A 271 7.34 49.33 -13.37
CA ASP A 271 6.08 48.74 -12.92
C ASP A 271 6.28 47.23 -12.78
N ILE A 272 6.22 46.71 -11.56
CA ILE A 272 6.22 45.26 -11.24
C ILE A 272 4.89 44.57 -11.62
N ASN A 273 3.92 45.33 -12.13
CA ASN A 273 2.62 44.82 -12.57
C ASN A 273 2.59 44.32 -14.03
N ASP A 274 3.72 44.22 -14.73
CA ASP A 274 3.77 43.94 -16.18
C ASP A 274 4.38 42.58 -16.58
N ILE A 275 4.42 41.61 -15.65
CA ILE A 275 4.62 40.17 -16.00
C ILE A 275 3.32 39.40 -15.77
N CYS A 276 2.18 40.07 -15.86
CA CYS A 276 0.86 39.47 -15.80
C CYS A 276 -0.01 40.06 -16.92
N SER A 277 0.20 39.61 -18.17
CA SER A 277 -0.84 39.41 -19.20
C SER A 277 -0.27 39.44 -20.63
N GLU A 278 -0.23 38.29 -21.30
CA GLU A 278 -0.59 38.07 -22.72
C GLU A 278 -0.80 36.54 -22.85
N SER A 279 -2.02 36.04 -22.61
CA SER A 279 -3.07 35.73 -23.60
C SER A 279 -2.81 34.44 -24.39
N ASP A 280 -3.36 33.33 -23.90
CA ASP A 280 -3.89 32.25 -24.73
C ASP A 280 -5.39 32.13 -24.43
N GLU A 281 -6.21 32.82 -25.22
CA GLU A 281 -7.65 32.61 -25.32
C GLU A 281 -7.89 31.53 -26.38
N ASP A 282 -8.11 30.29 -25.95
CA ASP A 282 -9.09 29.34 -26.51
C ASP A 282 -8.89 27.96 -25.87
N ASP A 283 -9.46 27.76 -24.68
CA ASP A 283 -10.14 26.51 -24.32
C ASP A 283 -11.14 26.82 -23.20
N ASN A 284 -12.35 26.27 -23.30
CA ASN A 284 -13.39 26.45 -22.30
C ASN A 284 -13.08 25.58 -21.07
N ASP A 285 -12.09 25.98 -20.27
CA ASP A 285 -11.80 25.36 -18.98
C ASP A 285 -12.53 26.11 -17.86
N ASP A 286 -13.79 25.74 -17.66
CA ASP A 286 -14.53 26.02 -16.41
C ASP A 286 -13.97 25.20 -15.22
N ASP A 287 -12.93 24.39 -15.40
CA ASP A 287 -12.17 23.72 -14.34
C ASP A 287 -11.21 24.72 -13.66
N LYS A 288 -11.78 25.64 -12.88
CA LYS A 288 -11.01 26.28 -11.80
C LYS A 288 -10.54 25.16 -10.86
N ASP A 289 -9.27 24.77 -10.98
CA ASP A 289 -8.42 24.03 -10.04
C ASP A 289 -9.09 23.87 -8.65
N SER A 290 -10.02 22.92 -8.54
CA SER A 290 -10.75 22.68 -7.30
C SER A 290 -9.89 21.75 -6.48
N ASP A 291 -9.52 22.18 -5.27
CA ASP A 291 -8.72 21.37 -4.34
C ASP A 291 -9.54 20.18 -3.80
N THR A 292 -9.64 19.14 -4.63
CA THR A 292 -10.49 17.98 -4.45
C THR A 292 -9.71 16.67 -4.59
N CYS A 293 -10.21 15.64 -3.92
CA CYS A 293 -9.90 14.25 -4.20
C CYS A 293 -11.00 13.70 -5.11
N ASP A 294 -10.63 13.11 -6.23
CA ASP A 294 -11.54 12.67 -7.27
C ASP A 294 -11.56 11.14 -7.37
N ILE A 295 -12.73 10.57 -7.62
CA ILE A 295 -12.88 9.18 -8.05
C ILE A 295 -13.22 9.18 -9.53
N VAL A 296 -12.31 8.67 -10.36
CA VAL A 296 -12.47 8.66 -11.81
C VAL A 296 -12.56 7.25 -12.37
N VAL A 297 -13.20 7.09 -13.52
CA VAL A 297 -13.21 5.81 -14.25
C VAL A 297 -11.79 5.51 -14.78
N HIS A 298 -11.18 4.45 -14.27
CA HIS A 298 -9.83 4.02 -14.69
C HIS A 298 -9.88 3.31 -16.05
N LYS A 299 -10.84 2.39 -16.21
CA LYS A 299 -11.04 1.60 -17.43
C LYS A 299 -12.48 1.71 -17.91
N ARG A 300 -12.68 1.69 -19.24
CA ARG A 300 -14.00 1.81 -19.85
C ARG A 300 -14.99 0.79 -19.28
N ILE A 301 -16.02 1.26 -18.58
CA ILE A 301 -17.03 0.38 -18.00
C ILE A 301 -18.12 0.10 -19.03
N VAL A 302 -18.08 -1.07 -19.65
CA VAL A 302 -19.05 -1.50 -20.66
C VAL A 302 -20.31 -2.03 -20.00
N ILE A 303 -21.44 -1.40 -20.28
CA ILE A 303 -22.76 -1.84 -19.83
C ILE A 303 -23.39 -2.71 -20.93
N SER A 304 -23.50 -4.01 -20.67
CA SER A 304 -24.16 -4.92 -21.62
C SER A 304 -25.66 -4.64 -21.69
N GLN A 305 -26.10 -4.06 -22.81
CA GLN A 305 -27.53 -3.89 -23.11
C GLN A 305 -28.23 -5.21 -23.54
N LYS A 306 -27.48 -6.31 -23.70
CA LYS A 306 -28.03 -7.58 -24.19
C LYS A 306 -28.19 -8.59 -23.06
N GLY A 307 -29.44 -8.77 -22.64
CA GLY A 307 -29.89 -10.00 -21.97
C GLY A 307 -30.23 -9.84 -20.49
N LEU A 308 -31.37 -9.21 -20.21
CA LEU A 308 -32.34 -9.64 -19.19
C LEU A 308 -31.79 -10.41 -17.96
N ILE A 309 -30.97 -9.76 -17.13
CA ILE A 309 -31.09 -9.87 -15.67
C ILE A 309 -31.10 -8.42 -15.16
N ARG A 310 -32.29 -7.81 -15.17
CA ARG A 310 -32.54 -6.44 -14.67
C ARG A 310 -32.34 -6.29 -13.15
N GLU A 311 -31.85 -7.31 -12.46
CA GLU A 311 -31.94 -7.40 -11.00
C GLU A 311 -30.58 -7.33 -10.29
N GLN A 312 -29.44 -7.36 -11.00
CA GLN A 312 -28.14 -7.19 -10.37
C GLN A 312 -27.44 -5.95 -10.93
N LYS A 313 -27.42 -4.88 -10.12
CA LYS A 313 -26.55 -3.72 -10.36
C LYS A 313 -25.09 -4.19 -10.28
N LYS A 314 -24.24 -3.68 -11.18
CA LYS A 314 -22.79 -3.99 -11.18
C LYS A 314 -22.13 -3.21 -10.04
N GLU A 315 -21.33 -3.89 -9.22
CA GLU A 315 -20.46 -3.22 -8.23
C GLU A 315 -19.25 -2.59 -8.92
N VAL A 316 -18.84 -1.43 -8.41
CA VAL A 316 -17.70 -0.67 -8.91
C VAL A 316 -16.55 -0.83 -7.92
N PHE A 317 -15.39 -1.25 -8.42
CA PHE A 317 -14.23 -1.55 -7.59
C PHE A 317 -13.09 -0.55 -7.80
N ASN A 318 -12.42 -0.18 -6.71
CA ASN A 318 -11.14 0.55 -6.69
C ASN A 318 -9.97 -0.45 -6.54
N SER A 319 -8.73 0.02 -6.63
CA SER A 319 -7.54 -0.70 -6.17
C SER A 319 -7.11 -0.20 -4.78
N TYR A 320 -6.67 -1.12 -3.91
CA TYR A 320 -6.02 -0.78 -2.63
C TYR A 320 -4.48 -0.82 -2.77
N GLY A 321 -3.99 -0.89 -4.02
CA GLY A 321 -2.59 -1.11 -4.35
C GLY A 321 -2.25 -2.58 -4.65
N PRO A 322 -0.98 -2.87 -4.97
CA PRO A 322 -0.49 -4.18 -5.38
C PRO A 322 -0.32 -5.14 -4.19
N LEU A 323 -1.41 -5.44 -3.48
CA LEU A 323 -1.39 -6.23 -2.25
C LEU A 323 -1.53 -7.74 -2.52
N SER A 324 -0.72 -8.55 -1.82
CA SER A 324 -0.87 -10.00 -1.81
C SER A 324 -2.13 -10.43 -1.05
N SER A 325 -2.66 -11.61 -1.37
CA SER A 325 -3.76 -12.26 -0.66
C SER A 325 -3.50 -12.42 0.83
N ALA A 326 -2.24 -12.60 1.23
CA ALA A 326 -1.85 -12.65 2.64
C ALA A 326 -2.00 -11.27 3.32
N GLN A 327 -1.56 -10.21 2.64
CA GLN A 327 -1.76 -8.83 3.10
C GLN A 327 -3.25 -8.45 3.13
N LEU A 328 -4.01 -8.80 2.07
CA LEU A 328 -5.45 -8.57 2.00
C LEU A 328 -6.19 -9.25 3.14
N LEU A 329 -5.80 -10.48 3.50
CA LEU A 329 -6.42 -11.21 4.60
C LEU A 329 -6.15 -10.55 5.95
N VAL A 330 -4.94 -10.04 6.15
CA VAL A 330 -4.55 -9.37 7.40
C VAL A 330 -5.22 -8.01 7.53
N LYS A 331 -5.20 -7.20 6.46
CA LYS A 331 -5.66 -5.80 6.45
C LYS A 331 -7.17 -5.63 6.23
N TYR A 332 -7.81 -6.55 5.49
CA TYR A 332 -9.21 -6.40 5.05
C TYR A 332 -10.07 -7.67 5.24
N GLY A 333 -9.45 -8.81 5.57
CA GLY A 333 -10.20 -10.03 5.92
C GLY A 333 -10.67 -10.90 4.75
N PHE A 334 -10.18 -10.65 3.54
CA PHE A 334 -10.48 -11.47 2.35
C PHE A 334 -9.21 -11.85 1.59
N ALA A 335 -9.32 -12.86 0.71
CA ALA A 335 -8.21 -13.33 -0.12
C ALA A 335 -8.70 -13.58 -1.55
N ILE A 336 -7.84 -13.30 -2.54
CA ILE A 336 -8.15 -13.44 -3.96
C ILE A 336 -7.42 -14.66 -4.51
N ARG A 337 -8.15 -15.62 -5.08
CA ARG A 337 -7.54 -16.81 -5.67
C ARG A 337 -6.78 -16.41 -6.94
N ARG A 338 -5.50 -16.80 -7.03
CA ARG A 338 -4.59 -16.44 -8.13
C ARG A 338 -4.42 -14.93 -8.31
N ASN A 339 -4.36 -14.19 -7.21
CA ASN A 339 -4.04 -12.78 -7.23
C ASN A 339 -2.70 -12.53 -7.95
N ALA A 340 -2.66 -11.65 -8.94
CA ALA A 340 -1.45 -11.36 -9.71
C ALA A 340 -0.32 -10.77 -8.86
N HIS A 341 -0.66 -10.10 -7.76
CA HIS A 341 0.27 -9.47 -6.82
C HIS A 341 0.72 -10.39 -5.68
N ASP A 342 0.34 -11.68 -5.72
CA ASP A 342 0.81 -12.64 -4.72
C ASP A 342 2.32 -12.88 -4.85
N TYR A 343 2.94 -12.98 -3.67
CA TYR A 343 4.32 -13.39 -3.50
C TYR A 343 4.44 -14.31 -2.29
N LEU A 344 5.56 -15.02 -2.23
CA LEU A 344 5.94 -15.91 -1.15
C LEU A 344 7.31 -15.52 -0.59
N SER A 345 7.38 -15.25 0.70
CA SER A 345 8.62 -14.97 1.40
C SER A 345 9.36 -16.24 1.81
N LEU A 346 10.66 -16.29 1.51
CA LEU A 346 11.61 -17.31 1.95
C LEU A 346 12.56 -16.82 3.06
N GLU A 347 12.27 -15.66 3.65
CA GLU A 347 13.18 -15.05 4.63
C GLU A 347 13.37 -15.93 5.86
N ARG A 348 12.30 -16.56 6.35
CA ARG A 348 12.35 -17.44 7.51
C ARG A 348 13.24 -18.66 7.26
N GLU A 349 13.09 -19.29 6.09
CA GLU A 349 13.87 -20.44 5.68
C GLU A 349 15.34 -20.07 5.48
N MET A 350 15.60 -18.91 4.88
CA MET A 350 16.96 -18.41 4.66
C MET A 350 17.65 -18.05 5.99
N ARG A 351 16.96 -17.39 6.92
CA ARG A 351 17.45 -17.10 8.28
C ARG A 351 17.79 -18.38 9.05
N ALA A 352 16.96 -19.42 8.92
CA ALA A 352 17.23 -20.72 9.54
C ALA A 352 18.50 -21.35 8.96
N LEU A 353 18.66 -21.32 7.64
CA LEU A 353 19.84 -21.84 6.95
C LEU A 353 21.12 -21.11 7.38
N TYR A 354 21.10 -19.79 7.50
CA TYR A 354 22.24 -19.00 8.01
C TYR A 354 22.62 -19.43 9.43
N ARG A 355 21.64 -19.54 10.32
CA ARG A 355 21.84 -19.93 11.72
C ARG A 355 22.47 -21.32 11.85
N GLU A 356 21.99 -22.28 11.07
CA GLU A 356 22.51 -23.66 11.06
C GLU A 356 23.97 -23.74 10.65
N ASN A 357 24.41 -22.85 9.76
CA ASN A 357 25.79 -22.78 9.28
C ASN A 357 26.66 -21.81 10.12
N GLY A 358 26.13 -21.26 11.22
CA GLY A 358 26.85 -20.31 12.06
C GLY A 358 27.13 -18.96 11.40
N ILE A 359 26.38 -18.62 10.35
CA ILE A 359 26.51 -17.36 9.61
C ILE A 359 25.63 -16.29 10.27
N PRO A 360 26.17 -15.13 10.65
CA PRO A 360 25.37 -14.05 11.23
C PRO A 360 24.40 -13.46 10.19
N TRP A 361 23.16 -13.20 10.60
CA TRP A 361 22.18 -12.50 9.76
C TRP A 361 22.33 -10.98 9.91
N ARG A 362 22.63 -10.28 8.81
CA ARG A 362 22.70 -8.80 8.76
C ARG A 362 21.71 -8.25 7.73
N ARG A 363 21.04 -7.12 8.02
CA ARG A 363 20.14 -6.43 7.06
C ARG A 363 20.93 -5.84 5.89
N HIS A 364 20.23 -5.66 4.76
CA HIS A 364 20.80 -5.42 3.42
C HIS A 364 21.59 -4.10 3.28
N GLU A 365 21.35 -3.13 4.17
CA GLU A 365 22.13 -1.87 4.28
C GLU A 365 23.65 -2.09 4.43
N ASN A 366 24.08 -3.31 4.78
CA ASN A 366 25.49 -3.69 4.95
C ASN A 366 25.96 -4.80 3.99
N ALA A 367 25.12 -5.25 3.04
CA ALA A 367 25.42 -6.42 2.20
C ALA A 367 26.51 -6.16 1.14
N ASP A 368 26.58 -4.94 0.59
CA ASP A 368 27.64 -4.55 -0.36
C ASP A 368 29.03 -4.57 0.30
N HIS A 369 29.09 -4.28 1.60
CA HIS A 369 30.33 -4.31 2.37
C HIS A 369 30.85 -5.74 2.62
N ASP A 370 29.96 -6.75 2.65
CA ASP A 370 30.30 -8.16 2.89
C ASP A 370 30.84 -8.88 1.64
N MET A 371 30.48 -8.45 0.41
CA MET A 371 31.14 -8.97 -0.80
C MET A 371 32.64 -8.63 -0.82
N ILE A 372 33.01 -7.50 -0.22
CA ILE A 372 34.40 -7.04 -0.08
C ILE A 372 35.12 -7.80 1.05
N ASP A 373 34.46 -8.05 2.19
CA ASP A 373 35.09 -8.68 3.36
C ASP A 373 35.16 -10.23 3.27
N GLY A 374 34.21 -10.85 2.55
CA GLY A 374 34.25 -12.27 2.20
C GLY A 374 35.41 -12.63 1.27
N ALA A 375 35.81 -11.70 0.38
CA ALA A 375 37.02 -11.83 -0.44
C ALA A 375 38.31 -11.70 0.39
N ALA A 376 38.30 -10.91 1.47
CA ALA A 376 39.47 -10.70 2.33
C ALA A 376 39.86 -11.94 3.16
N HIS A 377 38.94 -12.88 3.40
CA HIS A 377 39.22 -14.12 4.14
C HIS A 377 39.76 -15.27 3.27
N VAL A 378 39.80 -15.12 1.94
CA VAL A 378 40.20 -16.20 1.01
C VAL A 378 41.46 -15.89 0.18
N GLY A 379 42.01 -14.68 0.20
CA GLY A 379 43.15 -14.32 -0.65
C GLY A 379 44.26 -13.51 0.01
N ARG A 380 45.23 -14.17 0.67
CA ARG A 380 46.62 -13.73 0.54
C ARG A 380 47.18 -14.47 -0.66
N ASP A 381 47.66 -13.70 -1.64
CA ASP A 381 48.28 -14.11 -2.91
C ASP A 381 47.33 -14.23 -4.11
N ALA A 382 46.83 -13.09 -4.60
CA ALA A 382 46.77 -12.81 -6.03
C ALA A 382 46.51 -11.30 -6.26
N HIS A 383 47.34 -10.67 -7.08
CA HIS A 383 47.05 -9.37 -7.67
C HIS A 383 45.76 -9.47 -8.50
N VAL A 384 44.78 -8.61 -8.20
CA VAL A 384 43.57 -8.43 -9.02
C VAL A 384 43.60 -6.99 -9.52
N GLU A 385 43.60 -6.83 -10.85
CA GLU A 385 43.35 -5.56 -11.52
C GLU A 385 41.89 -5.17 -11.32
N GLU A 386 41.66 -3.90 -11.00
CA GLU A 386 40.33 -3.28 -10.84
C GLU A 386 39.54 -3.42 -12.16
N VAL A 387 38.32 -3.95 -12.06
CA VAL A 387 37.34 -3.94 -13.15
C VAL A 387 36.11 -3.24 -12.63
N ASP A 388 35.83 -2.05 -13.20
CA ASP A 388 34.64 -1.26 -12.94
C ASP A 388 33.36 -2.06 -13.29
N GLY A 389 32.44 -2.16 -12.33
CA GLY A 389 31.10 -2.71 -12.54
C GLY A 389 30.18 -1.66 -13.18
N PRO A 390 29.29 -2.03 -14.12
CA PRO A 390 28.36 -1.07 -14.69
C PRO A 390 27.17 -0.84 -13.75
N SER A 391 26.82 0.42 -13.54
CA SER A 391 25.55 0.90 -13.01
C SER A 391 24.42 0.49 -13.96
N GLY A 392 23.56 -0.45 -13.54
CA GLY A 392 22.34 -0.83 -14.24
C GLY A 392 21.15 -0.24 -13.54
N GLN A 393 20.44 0.66 -14.23
CA GLN A 393 19.17 1.24 -13.83
C GLN A 393 18.07 0.17 -13.80
N ASP A 394 17.15 0.31 -12.85
CA ASP A 394 15.96 -0.51 -12.71
C ASP A 394 15.00 -0.29 -13.89
N GLU A 395 14.79 -1.32 -14.70
CA GLU A 395 13.73 -1.35 -15.71
C GLU A 395 12.88 -2.61 -15.48
N TRP A 396 11.78 -2.45 -14.76
CA TRP A 396 10.66 -3.38 -14.82
C TRP A 396 9.73 -2.89 -15.92
N GLU A 397 9.92 -3.43 -17.13
CA GLU A 397 9.00 -3.15 -18.24
C GLU A 397 7.59 -3.65 -17.90
N ASP A 398 6.69 -2.69 -17.86
CA ASP A 398 5.25 -2.83 -17.77
C ASP A 398 4.74 -3.64 -18.98
N MET A 399 4.06 -4.75 -18.70
CA MET A 399 3.55 -5.65 -19.75
C MET A 399 2.03 -5.51 -19.86
N SER A 400 1.60 -4.38 -20.40
CA SER A 400 0.39 -4.29 -21.21
C SER A 400 0.51 -3.22 -22.28
N GLU A 401 0.66 -3.64 -23.54
CA GLU A 401 -0.14 -3.21 -24.70
C GLU A 401 0.63 -3.40 -26.02
N GLU A 402 -0.02 -4.06 -26.98
CA GLU A 402 0.40 -4.11 -28.38
C GLU A 402 -0.06 -2.82 -29.09
N GLU A 403 0.93 -2.04 -29.54
CA GLU A 403 1.03 -1.19 -30.73
C GLU A 403 0.13 0.07 -30.95
N GLU A 404 0.86 1.17 -31.25
CA GLU A 404 0.54 2.44 -31.95
C GLU A 404 -0.16 3.57 -31.15
N SER A 405 0.33 4.83 -31.04
CA SER A 405 1.38 5.56 -31.76
C SER A 405 1.67 6.95 -31.10
N THR A 406 2.94 7.37 -31.15
CA THR A 406 3.50 8.76 -31.21
C THR A 406 3.22 9.81 -30.11
N GLU A 407 4.31 10.13 -29.40
CA GLU A 407 4.82 11.46 -28.97
C GLU A 407 3.95 12.34 -28.07
N HIS A 408 4.33 12.47 -26.79
CA HIS A 408 4.66 13.74 -26.13
C HIS A 408 5.44 13.44 -24.82
N GLU A 409 6.63 14.01 -24.73
CA GLU A 409 7.63 13.85 -23.68
C GLU A 409 7.28 14.77 -22.50
N TYR A 410 6.89 14.19 -21.36
CA TYR A 410 6.79 14.88 -20.07
C TYR A 410 7.74 14.21 -19.09
N ASP A 411 8.64 15.05 -18.57
CA ASP A 411 9.73 14.77 -17.63
C ASP A 411 9.15 14.42 -16.26
N LEU A 412 9.16 13.14 -15.88
CA LEU A 412 8.70 12.67 -14.57
C LEU A 412 9.81 12.83 -13.54
N GLY A 413 9.61 13.78 -12.63
CA GLY A 413 10.45 14.05 -11.48
C GLY A 413 10.40 12.89 -10.47
N ARG A 414 11.53 12.23 -10.32
CA ARG A 414 12.16 11.81 -9.06
C ARG A 414 11.20 11.62 -7.86
N ASP A 415 10.62 10.43 -7.77
CA ASP A 415 9.87 9.96 -6.60
C ASP A 415 10.74 10.01 -5.34
N HIS A 416 10.30 10.80 -4.36
CA HIS A 416 10.82 10.80 -3.00
C HIS A 416 9.93 9.89 -2.16
N ASP A 417 10.36 8.64 -1.98
CA ASP A 417 9.71 7.65 -1.12
C ASP A 417 9.69 8.11 0.34
N GLY A 418 8.56 8.65 0.77
CA GLY A 418 8.26 9.08 2.13
C GLY A 418 7.23 8.18 2.80
N ASP A 419 7.71 7.32 3.70
CA ASP A 419 7.03 6.63 4.81
C ASP A 419 5.47 6.54 4.79
N SER A 420 4.97 5.39 4.34
CA SER A 420 3.96 4.53 5.01
C SER A 420 2.81 4.03 4.11
N THR A 421 2.66 2.69 4.12
CA THR A 421 1.48 1.84 3.78
C THR A 421 1.63 0.83 2.64
N GLY A 422 2.75 0.86 1.92
CA GLY A 422 3.26 -0.27 1.16
C GLY A 422 4.75 -0.39 1.38
N HIS A 423 5.18 -1.05 2.47
CA HIS A 423 6.56 -1.51 2.51
C HIS A 423 6.73 -2.56 1.40
N ASP A 424 7.10 -2.13 0.21
CA ASP A 424 8.05 -2.92 -0.56
C ASP A 424 9.33 -2.85 0.25
N VAL A 425 9.47 -3.77 1.21
CA VAL A 425 10.65 -3.89 2.03
C VAL A 425 11.80 -4.14 1.06
N GLU A 426 12.56 -3.10 0.76
CA GLU A 426 13.85 -3.21 0.08
C GLU A 426 14.64 -4.32 0.79
N GLY A 427 14.79 -5.48 0.14
CA GLY A 427 15.43 -6.65 0.73
C GLY A 427 14.56 -7.86 1.12
N GLU A 428 13.24 -7.87 0.89
CA GLU A 428 12.42 -9.07 1.11
C GLU A 428 12.80 -10.19 0.12
N LEU A 429 12.88 -11.44 0.60
CA LEU A 429 13.31 -12.58 -0.23
C LEU A 429 12.09 -13.27 -0.86
N LYS A 430 11.63 -12.81 -2.02
CA LYS A 430 10.32 -13.14 -2.60
C LYS A 430 10.37 -14.11 -3.79
N ILE A 431 9.31 -14.90 -3.93
CA ILE A 431 8.92 -15.63 -5.15
C ILE A 431 7.55 -15.16 -5.60
N ASP A 432 7.38 -14.82 -6.88
CA ASP A 432 6.10 -14.36 -7.42
C ASP A 432 5.17 -15.52 -7.86
N MET A 433 3.93 -15.18 -8.26
CA MET A 433 2.95 -16.12 -8.81
C MET A 433 3.40 -16.93 -10.02
N ARG A 434 4.43 -16.49 -10.74
CA ARG A 434 5.01 -17.21 -11.88
C ARG A 434 6.15 -18.13 -11.44
N GLY A 435 6.50 -18.16 -10.15
CA GLY A 435 7.64 -18.90 -9.61
C GLY A 435 8.98 -18.24 -9.95
N ARG A 436 9.03 -16.92 -10.17
CA ARG A 436 10.26 -16.14 -10.37
C ARG A 436 10.78 -15.61 -9.04
N THR A 437 12.08 -15.57 -8.89
CA THR A 437 12.76 -14.98 -7.73
C THR A 437 13.04 -13.50 -7.96
N ASN A 438 12.92 -12.67 -6.93
CA ASN A 438 13.38 -11.29 -7.00
C ASN A 438 14.91 -11.17 -6.86
N VAL A 439 15.44 -9.97 -7.13
CA VAL A 439 16.89 -9.68 -7.08
C VAL A 439 17.47 -9.85 -5.67
N HIS A 440 16.72 -9.52 -4.62
CA HIS A 440 17.16 -9.65 -3.24
C HIS A 440 17.34 -11.10 -2.81
N LEU A 441 16.38 -11.98 -3.13
CA LEU A 441 16.51 -13.42 -2.89
C LEU A 441 17.74 -13.97 -3.61
N TRP A 442 17.97 -13.54 -4.84
CA TRP A 442 19.16 -13.91 -5.60
C TRP A 442 20.45 -13.46 -4.90
N ASN A 443 20.59 -12.17 -4.57
CA ASN A 443 21.78 -11.62 -3.92
C ASN A 443 22.08 -12.36 -2.62
N ARG A 444 21.04 -12.69 -1.86
CA ARG A 444 21.17 -13.43 -0.60
C ARG A 444 21.63 -14.87 -0.79
N LEU A 445 21.14 -15.54 -1.83
CA LEU A 445 21.58 -16.89 -2.20
C LEU A 445 23.04 -16.91 -2.67
N VAL A 446 23.46 -15.93 -3.47
CA VAL A 446 24.87 -15.81 -3.89
C VAL A 446 25.77 -15.53 -2.70
N LEU A 447 25.40 -14.58 -1.84
CA LEU A 447 26.15 -14.29 -0.62
C LEU A 447 26.30 -15.54 0.25
N TYR A 448 25.21 -16.29 0.43
CA TYR A 448 25.26 -17.56 1.15
C TYR A 448 26.25 -18.54 0.51
N CYS A 449 26.20 -18.70 -0.82
CA CYS A 449 27.13 -19.58 -1.54
C CYS A 449 28.60 -19.17 -1.37
N VAL A 450 28.90 -17.87 -1.36
CA VAL A 450 30.26 -17.36 -1.12
C VAL A 450 30.71 -17.66 0.32
N LEU A 451 29.84 -17.40 1.30
CA LEU A 451 30.13 -17.62 2.72
C LEU A 451 30.29 -19.10 3.09
N THR A 452 29.74 -20.02 2.29
CA THR A 452 29.91 -21.47 2.45
C THR A 452 31.07 -22.05 1.62
N GLY A 453 31.91 -21.20 1.01
CA GLY A 453 33.14 -21.61 0.30
C GLY A 453 32.99 -21.79 -1.21
N GLY A 454 31.87 -21.35 -1.80
CA GLY A 454 31.68 -21.27 -3.24
C GLY A 454 32.46 -20.11 -3.86
N THR A 455 32.85 -20.26 -5.12
CA THR A 455 33.49 -19.18 -5.89
C THR A 455 32.42 -18.38 -6.64
N PRO A 456 32.36 -17.05 -6.51
CA PRO A 456 31.43 -16.24 -7.29
C PRO A 456 31.83 -16.28 -8.77
N SER A 457 30.84 -16.33 -9.65
CA SER A 457 31.04 -16.30 -11.10
C SER A 457 30.15 -15.23 -11.70
N ALA A 458 30.73 -14.31 -12.48
CA ALA A 458 29.97 -13.27 -13.19
C ALA A 458 28.91 -13.86 -14.14
N ASN A 459 29.13 -15.08 -14.63
CA ASN A 459 28.16 -15.79 -15.48
C ASN A 459 27.02 -16.42 -14.67
N ALA A 460 27.19 -16.66 -13.36
CA ALA A 460 26.18 -17.32 -12.55
C ALA A 460 24.88 -16.52 -12.46
N TYR A 461 24.97 -15.18 -12.45
CA TYR A 461 23.80 -14.30 -12.49
C TYR A 461 22.97 -14.50 -13.77
N ARG A 462 23.63 -14.43 -14.93
CA ARG A 462 22.98 -14.63 -16.22
C ARG A 462 22.39 -16.03 -16.36
N ASP A 463 23.14 -17.04 -15.90
CA ASP A 463 22.71 -18.44 -15.91
C ASP A 463 21.41 -18.62 -15.12
N VAL A 464 21.33 -18.10 -13.90
CA VAL A 464 20.15 -18.30 -13.04
C VAL A 464 18.98 -17.41 -13.45
N LEU A 465 19.21 -16.15 -13.84
CA LEU A 465 18.14 -15.34 -14.42
C LEU A 465 17.55 -16.00 -15.66
N SER A 466 18.36 -16.63 -16.51
CA SER A 466 17.85 -17.33 -17.68
C SER A 466 16.99 -18.55 -17.31
N VAL A 467 17.22 -19.18 -16.16
CA VAL A 467 16.37 -20.26 -15.63
C VAL A 467 15.00 -19.74 -15.19
N PHE A 468 14.96 -18.60 -14.48
CA PHE A 468 13.72 -18.09 -13.91
C PHE A 468 12.95 -17.15 -14.86
N ASN A 469 13.60 -16.54 -15.85
CA ASN A 469 12.95 -15.68 -16.84
C ASN A 469 12.63 -16.37 -18.17
N SER A 470 13.24 -17.52 -18.50
CA SER A 470 12.92 -18.24 -19.74
C SER A 470 11.84 -19.30 -19.56
N SER A 471 10.85 -19.31 -20.45
CA SER A 471 9.77 -20.30 -20.43
C SER A 471 10.23 -21.69 -20.93
N GLN A 472 11.38 -21.80 -21.60
CA GLN A 472 11.63 -22.91 -22.53
C GLN A 472 12.91 -23.73 -22.41
N SER A 473 13.95 -23.41 -21.63
CA SER A 473 15.23 -24.15 -21.79
C SER A 473 15.62 -25.05 -20.60
N SER A 474 15.97 -26.31 -20.87
CA SER A 474 16.80 -27.11 -19.96
C SER A 474 18.25 -26.63 -20.12
N LEU A 475 18.80 -26.07 -19.05
CA LEU A 475 20.13 -25.44 -19.06
C LEU A 475 21.17 -26.29 -18.30
N SER A 476 20.84 -27.52 -17.91
CA SER A 476 21.68 -28.38 -17.05
C SER A 476 23.13 -28.51 -17.51
N HIS A 477 23.39 -28.49 -18.83
CA HIS A 477 24.72 -28.56 -19.44
C HIS A 477 25.46 -27.22 -19.55
N ARG A 478 24.81 -26.08 -19.30
CA ARG A 478 25.37 -24.72 -19.42
C ARG A 478 25.57 -24.01 -18.08
N LEU A 479 24.97 -24.51 -16.99
CA LEU A 479 25.10 -23.90 -15.67
C LEU A 479 26.53 -24.01 -15.14
N SER A 480 27.10 -22.87 -14.74
CA SER A 480 28.30 -22.82 -13.90
C SER A 480 28.11 -23.59 -12.58
N GLU A 481 29.22 -24.01 -11.96
CA GLU A 481 29.18 -24.73 -10.67
C GLU A 481 28.52 -23.88 -9.57
N THR A 482 28.82 -22.58 -9.55
CA THR A 482 28.19 -21.58 -8.68
C THR A 482 26.67 -21.52 -8.91
N ALA A 483 26.21 -21.42 -10.16
CA ALA A 483 24.79 -21.40 -10.50
C ALA A 483 24.07 -22.68 -10.04
N ARG A 484 24.71 -23.84 -10.20
CA ARG A 484 24.18 -25.13 -9.73
C ARG A 484 24.03 -25.13 -8.20
N HIS A 485 25.03 -24.64 -7.47
CA HIS A 485 24.97 -24.56 -6.00
C HIS A 485 23.88 -23.59 -5.50
N VAL A 486 23.69 -22.46 -6.17
CA VAL A 486 22.60 -21.52 -5.85
C VAL A 486 21.23 -22.16 -6.08
N ILE A 487 21.02 -22.78 -7.24
CA ILE A 487 19.73 -23.44 -7.57
C ILE A 487 19.43 -24.57 -6.58
N GLU A 488 20.45 -25.35 -6.19
CA GLU A 488 20.29 -26.39 -5.17
C GLU A 488 19.93 -25.80 -3.80
N THR A 489 20.56 -24.69 -3.42
CA THR A 489 20.25 -23.99 -2.17
C THR A 489 18.80 -23.49 -2.17
N LEU A 490 18.37 -22.86 -3.27
CA LEU A 490 16.98 -22.44 -3.43
C LEU A 490 16.02 -23.63 -3.36
N ARG A 491 16.36 -24.77 -3.98
CA ARG A 491 15.56 -26.00 -3.89
C ARG A 491 15.42 -26.52 -2.46
N VAL A 492 16.47 -26.41 -1.65
CA VAL A 492 16.43 -26.72 -0.21
C VAL A 492 15.48 -25.77 0.53
N LEU A 493 15.54 -24.45 0.25
CA LEU A 493 14.62 -23.48 0.85
C LEU A 493 13.16 -23.76 0.46
N LEU A 494 12.89 -24.02 -0.81
CA LEU A 494 11.57 -24.38 -1.32
C LEU A 494 11.02 -25.65 -0.64
N SER A 495 11.86 -26.66 -0.46
CA SER A 495 11.46 -27.89 0.25
C SER A 495 11.16 -27.62 1.72
N ARG A 496 11.97 -26.82 2.41
CA ARG A 496 11.71 -26.41 3.80
C ARG A 496 10.41 -25.63 3.93
N ARG A 497 10.15 -24.71 3.00
CA ARG A 497 8.91 -23.93 2.96
C ARG A 497 7.71 -24.84 2.71
N TRP A 498 7.84 -25.81 1.80
CA TRP A 498 6.81 -26.82 1.53
C TRP A 498 6.45 -27.65 2.76
N ASP A 499 7.45 -28.05 3.54
CA ASP A 499 7.25 -28.88 4.73
C ASP A 499 6.43 -28.17 5.82
N ARG A 500 6.34 -26.83 5.80
CA ARG A 500 5.44 -26.07 6.70
C ARG A 500 3.97 -26.45 6.51
N TYR A 501 3.58 -26.89 5.31
CA TYR A 501 2.18 -27.19 5.00
C TYR A 501 1.81 -28.66 5.13
N SER A 502 2.73 -29.53 5.59
CA SER A 502 2.49 -30.98 5.71
C SER A 502 1.24 -31.30 6.52
N ASP A 503 0.90 -30.44 7.47
CA ASP A 503 -0.20 -30.60 8.42
C ASP A 503 -1.40 -29.69 8.11
N GLY A 504 -1.29 -28.81 7.11
CA GLY A 504 -2.24 -27.73 6.80
C GLY A 504 -3.51 -28.15 6.05
N GLY A 505 -3.76 -29.46 5.87
CA GLY A 505 -5.00 -29.97 5.31
C GLY A 505 -5.23 -29.71 3.80
N ILE A 506 -4.23 -29.21 3.05
CA ILE A 506 -4.35 -28.88 1.62
C ILE A 506 -4.70 -30.10 0.75
N PHE A 507 -4.28 -31.30 1.16
CA PHE A 507 -4.57 -32.54 0.44
C PHE A 507 -5.89 -33.20 0.86
N SER A 508 -6.67 -32.53 1.72
CA SER A 508 -7.96 -33.05 2.15
C SER A 508 -9.02 -32.81 1.09
N THR A 509 -10.00 -33.72 1.00
CA THR A 509 -11.20 -33.51 0.19
C THR A 509 -11.99 -32.25 0.60
N GLU A 510 -11.76 -31.76 1.82
CA GLU A 510 -12.33 -30.52 2.31
C GLU A 510 -11.73 -29.29 1.61
N TYR A 511 -10.43 -29.30 1.30
CA TYR A 511 -9.79 -28.23 0.54
C TYR A 511 -10.39 -28.11 -0.87
N ASP A 512 -10.46 -29.21 -1.62
CA ASP A 512 -11.01 -29.21 -2.98
C ASP A 512 -12.47 -28.75 -3.01
N TYR A 513 -13.24 -29.11 -1.99
CA TYR A 513 -14.60 -28.65 -1.83
C TYR A 513 -14.66 -27.15 -1.56
N VAL A 514 -13.91 -26.64 -0.58
CA VAL A 514 -13.99 -25.23 -0.15
C VAL A 514 -13.49 -24.25 -1.22
N ILE A 515 -12.54 -24.66 -2.06
CA ILE A 515 -11.98 -23.86 -3.15
C ILE A 515 -12.82 -23.94 -4.43
N SER A 516 -13.76 -24.88 -4.53
CA SER A 516 -14.61 -25.04 -5.73
C SER A 516 -15.53 -23.83 -5.99
N GLU A 517 -15.81 -23.55 -7.27
CA GLU A 517 -16.74 -22.49 -7.68
C GLU A 517 -18.17 -22.71 -7.14
N GLU A 518 -18.57 -23.97 -6.93
CA GLU A 518 -19.86 -24.31 -6.33
C GLU A 518 -19.99 -23.70 -4.93
N VAL A 519 -18.94 -23.77 -4.12
CA VAL A 519 -18.87 -23.18 -2.79
C VAL A 519 -18.75 -21.65 -2.85
N ALA A 520 -18.14 -21.12 -3.91
CA ALA A 520 -18.04 -19.68 -4.12
C ALA A 520 -19.41 -19.01 -4.36
N SER A 521 -20.34 -19.75 -4.97
CA SER A 521 -21.65 -19.24 -5.39
C SER A 521 -22.74 -19.24 -4.31
N ARG A 522 -22.47 -19.82 -3.13
CA ARG A 522 -23.44 -19.91 -2.01
C ARG A 522 -23.20 -18.85 -0.94
N GLY A 523 -24.25 -18.55 -0.17
CA GLY A 523 -24.13 -17.76 1.07
C GLY A 523 -23.40 -18.58 2.14
N LEU A 524 -22.12 -18.29 2.34
CA LEU A 524 -21.28 -18.92 3.35
C LEU A 524 -21.57 -18.34 4.73
N THR A 525 -21.42 -19.16 5.78
CA THR A 525 -21.31 -18.65 7.15
C THR A 525 -19.99 -17.89 7.32
N ASP A 526 -19.89 -17.04 8.36
CA ASP A 526 -18.66 -16.30 8.68
C ASP A 526 -17.45 -17.24 8.84
N GLN A 527 -17.63 -18.32 9.59
CA GLN A 527 -16.58 -19.33 9.79
C GLN A 527 -16.17 -20.01 8.48
N GLU A 528 -17.12 -20.35 7.60
CA GLU A 528 -16.81 -20.92 6.28
C GLU A 528 -16.09 -19.92 5.37
N SER A 529 -16.46 -18.64 5.44
CA SER A 529 -15.79 -17.57 4.70
C SER A 529 -14.34 -17.41 5.13
N LYS A 530 -14.09 -17.32 6.45
CA LYS A 530 -12.74 -17.27 7.03
C LYS A 530 -11.92 -18.49 6.62
N LYS A 531 -12.49 -19.69 6.75
CA LYS A 531 -11.81 -20.93 6.36
C LYS A 531 -11.46 -20.94 4.89
N ARG A 532 -12.37 -20.48 4.03
CA ARG A 532 -12.11 -20.35 2.59
C ARG A 532 -10.96 -19.38 2.31
N ASN A 533 -10.96 -18.20 2.93
CA ASN A 533 -9.89 -17.22 2.74
C ASN A 533 -8.53 -17.76 3.18
N ALA A 534 -8.47 -18.46 4.33
CA ALA A 534 -7.25 -19.13 4.78
C ALA A 534 -6.74 -20.16 3.77
N LEU A 535 -7.64 -20.99 3.23
CA LEU A 535 -7.28 -22.00 2.22
C LEU A 535 -6.89 -21.38 0.87
N ILE A 536 -7.43 -20.20 0.50
CA ILE A 536 -7.03 -19.47 -0.71
C ILE A 536 -5.58 -18.98 -0.60
N VAL A 537 -5.20 -18.37 0.53
CA VAL A 537 -3.80 -17.95 0.76
C VAL A 537 -2.87 -19.15 0.63
N LEU A 538 -3.21 -20.23 1.32
CA LEU A 538 -2.48 -21.49 1.31
C LEU A 538 -2.37 -22.11 -0.10
N ALA A 539 -3.45 -22.03 -0.90
CA ALA A 539 -3.49 -22.50 -2.28
C ALA A 539 -2.52 -21.73 -3.18
N ASN A 540 -2.52 -20.39 -3.05
CA ASN A 540 -1.66 -19.52 -3.84
C ASN A 540 -0.18 -19.75 -3.51
N GLU A 541 0.17 -19.82 -2.23
CA GLU A 541 1.54 -20.13 -1.78
C GLU A 541 2.04 -21.49 -2.31
N LYS A 542 1.16 -22.50 -2.29
CA LYS A 542 1.49 -23.82 -2.84
C LYS A 542 1.77 -23.78 -4.35
N GLU A 543 0.93 -23.09 -5.13
CA GLU A 543 1.09 -22.96 -6.58
C GLU A 543 2.43 -22.29 -6.92
N MET A 544 2.80 -21.23 -6.18
CA MET A 544 4.11 -20.58 -6.29
C MET A 544 5.28 -21.53 -6.02
N LEU A 545 5.18 -22.35 -4.97
CA LEU A 545 6.22 -23.33 -4.61
C LEU A 545 6.38 -24.43 -5.65
N GLU A 546 5.27 -25.00 -6.15
CA GLU A 546 5.31 -26.04 -7.18
C GLU A 546 5.97 -25.52 -8.46
N LEU A 547 5.62 -24.29 -8.88
CA LEU A 547 6.20 -23.64 -10.05
C LEU A 547 7.69 -23.36 -9.87
N ALA A 548 8.08 -22.77 -8.74
CA ALA A 548 9.49 -22.47 -8.46
C ALA A 548 10.33 -23.76 -8.36
N LYS A 549 9.81 -24.81 -7.72
CA LYS A 549 10.51 -26.10 -7.60
C LYS A 549 10.67 -26.79 -8.95
N ALA A 550 9.61 -26.81 -9.76
CA ALA A 550 9.67 -27.38 -11.11
C ALA A 550 10.71 -26.68 -12.00
N ARG A 551 10.90 -25.37 -11.83
CA ARG A 551 11.96 -24.61 -12.51
C ARG A 551 13.35 -25.02 -12.04
N CYS A 552 13.56 -25.16 -10.74
CA CYS A 552 14.82 -25.68 -10.19
C CYS A 552 15.15 -27.08 -10.74
N ASP A 553 14.18 -28.01 -10.68
CA ASP A 553 14.39 -29.40 -11.10
C ASP A 553 14.66 -29.49 -12.62
N LYS A 554 13.95 -28.71 -13.44
CA LYS A 554 14.21 -28.59 -14.89
C LYS A 554 15.60 -28.01 -15.17
N ALA A 555 16.06 -27.03 -14.39
CA ALA A 555 17.37 -26.43 -14.56
C ALA A 555 18.51 -27.39 -14.20
N LEU A 556 18.32 -28.19 -13.15
CA LEU A 556 19.26 -29.22 -12.72
C LEU A 556 19.26 -30.46 -13.64
N GLY A 557 18.26 -30.61 -14.51
CA GLY A 557 18.14 -31.71 -15.46
C GLY A 557 17.55 -32.98 -14.84
N GLU A 558 16.75 -32.84 -13.80
CA GLU A 558 16.11 -33.94 -13.08
C GLU A 558 14.69 -34.28 -13.61
N ILE A 559 14.15 -33.46 -14.52
CA ILE A 559 12.82 -33.60 -15.15
C ILE A 559 12.93 -33.41 -16.68
#